data_AF-A0A094IIV1-F1
#
_entry.id   AF-A0A094IIV1-F1
#
_cell.length_a   1.000
_cell.length_b   1.000
_cell.length_c   1.000
_cell.angle_alpha   90.00
_cell.angle_beta   90.00
_cell.angle_gamma   90.00
#
_symmetry.space_group_name_H-M   'P 1'
#
loop_
_entity.id
_entity.type
_entity.pdbx_description
1 polymer ?
#
loop_
_entity_poly.entity_id
_entity_poly.type
_entity_poly.pdbx_seq_one_letter_code
_entity_poly.pdbx_strand_id
1 'polypeptide(L)'
;MTRLSSVGNPSVYEAGDQRGPPTATEQRQHDVEEMRDSGHTSKMAAEHEHKTPQQRREAPHKREEEKQTEMLKKDPTLPAQMHNNEPSRGAKIDKELQKEDEEELKQKNKA
;
A
#
# COMPACT_ATOMS: atom_id res chain seq x y z
N MET A 1 -35.98 21.03 -33.60
CA MET A 1 -35.01 22.14 -33.72
C MET A 1 -33.82 21.67 -34.54
N THR A 2 -33.76 22.09 -35.81
CA THR A 2 -32.63 21.79 -36.71
C THR A 2 -31.43 22.60 -36.24
N ARG A 3 -30.37 21.95 -35.75
CA ARG A 3 -29.12 22.64 -35.40
C ARG A 3 -28.40 22.97 -36.71
N LEU A 4 -28.59 24.18 -37.22
CA LEU A 4 -27.80 24.69 -38.32
C LEU A 4 -26.44 25.11 -37.76
N SER A 5 -25.41 24.29 -37.97
CA SER A 5 -24.03 24.62 -37.61
C SER A 5 -23.53 25.81 -38.44
N SER A 6 -22.69 26.65 -37.82
CA SER A 6 -22.05 27.83 -38.46
C SER A 6 -21.30 27.50 -39.77
N VAL A 7 -20.85 26.25 -39.91
CA VAL A 7 -20.01 25.75 -41.01
C VAL A 7 -20.79 25.02 -42.12
N GLY A 8 -22.13 25.04 -42.10
CA GLY A 8 -22.94 24.44 -43.17
C GLY A 8 -23.46 23.03 -42.87
N ASN A 9 -23.77 22.26 -43.93
CA ASN A 9 -24.51 20.99 -43.85
C ASN A 9 -23.68 19.87 -43.20
N PRO A 10 -24.13 19.24 -42.09
CA PRO A 10 -23.36 18.22 -41.37
C PRO A 10 -23.11 16.94 -42.18
N SER A 11 -23.82 16.69 -43.28
CA SER A 11 -23.59 15.50 -44.12
C SER A 11 -22.31 15.55 -44.95
N VAL A 12 -21.67 16.71 -45.07
CA VAL A 12 -20.45 16.91 -45.88
C VAL A 12 -19.18 16.63 -45.06
N TYR A 13 -19.27 16.74 -43.74
CA TYR A 13 -18.13 16.62 -42.83
C TYR A 13 -18.23 15.35 -41.99
N GLU A 14 -17.14 14.61 -41.88
CA GLU A 14 -17.05 13.49 -40.96
C GLU A 14 -16.96 13.99 -39.51
N ALA A 15 -17.52 13.24 -38.57
CA ALA A 15 -17.53 13.63 -37.15
C ALA A 15 -16.13 13.89 -36.57
N GLY A 16 -15.09 13.26 -37.12
CA GLY A 16 -13.70 13.45 -36.73
C GLY A 16 -13.12 14.81 -37.12
N ASP A 17 -13.60 15.43 -38.20
CA ASP A 17 -13.11 16.72 -38.70
C ASP A 17 -13.54 17.89 -37.79
N GLN A 18 -14.65 17.72 -37.07
CA GLN A 18 -15.17 18.72 -36.13
C GLN A 18 -14.76 18.49 -34.68
N ARG A 19 -14.06 17.38 -34.37
CA ARG A 19 -13.68 17.02 -32.99
C ARG A 19 -12.20 17.27 -32.79
N GLY A 20 -11.86 17.97 -31.70
CA GLY A 20 -10.47 18.13 -31.26
C GLY A 20 -9.91 16.84 -30.64
N PRO A 21 -8.59 16.79 -30.36
CA PRO A 21 -8.01 15.68 -29.62
C PRO A 21 -8.70 15.55 -28.26
N PRO A 22 -9.01 14.32 -27.81
CA PRO A 22 -9.67 14.12 -26.53
C PRO A 22 -8.78 14.63 -25.40
N THR A 23 -9.41 15.25 -24.41
CA THR A 23 -8.70 15.68 -23.20
C THR A 23 -8.20 14.46 -22.42
N ALA A 24 -7.16 14.63 -21.61
CA ALA A 24 -6.62 13.54 -20.79
C ALA A 24 -7.67 12.87 -19.88
N THR A 25 -8.72 13.59 -19.52
CA THR A 25 -9.84 13.07 -18.74
C THR A 25 -10.77 12.20 -19.58
N GLU A 26 -11.09 12.61 -20.81
CA GLU A 26 -11.95 11.86 -21.74
C GLU A 26 -11.26 10.59 -22.22
N GLN A 27 -9.94 10.63 -22.47
CA GLN A 27 -9.15 9.43 -22.80
C GLN A 27 -9.23 8.39 -21.69
N ARG A 28 -9.04 8.81 -20.43
CA ARG A 28 -9.15 7.90 -19.28
C ARG A 28 -10.53 7.26 -19.14
N GLN A 29 -11.60 8.00 -19.46
CA GLN A 29 -12.95 7.46 -19.41
C GLN A 29 -13.16 6.41 -20.51
N HIS A 30 -12.72 6.70 -21.73
CA HIS A 30 -12.75 5.76 -22.85
C HIS A 30 -11.97 4.47 -22.55
N ASP A 31 -10.75 4.60 -22.01
CA ASP A 31 -9.91 3.44 -21.64
C ASP A 31 -10.60 2.56 -20.58
N VAL A 32 -11.25 3.17 -19.59
CA VAL A 32 -11.98 2.44 -18.53
C VAL A 32 -13.23 1.75 -19.09
N GLU A 33 -13.95 2.37 -20.02
CA GLU A 33 -15.10 1.77 -20.70
C GLU A 33 -14.67 0.59 -21.58
N GLU A 34 -13.61 0.74 -22.37
CA GLU A 34 -13.07 -0.33 -23.20
C GLU A 34 -12.55 -1.51 -22.37
N MET A 35 -11.93 -1.25 -21.22
CA MET A 35 -11.54 -2.30 -20.27
C MET A 35 -12.73 -3.05 -19.67
N ARG A 36 -13.85 -2.37 -19.43
CA ARG A 36 -15.10 -2.99 -18.94
C ARG A 36 -15.73 -3.88 -20.00
N ASP A 37 -15.79 -3.39 -21.24
CA ASP A 37 -16.43 -4.08 -22.35
C ASP A 37 -15.60 -5.28 -22.84
N SER A 38 -14.27 -5.15 -22.83
CA SER A 38 -13.34 -6.23 -23.21
C SER A 38 -13.26 -7.37 -22.19
N GLY A 39 -13.90 -7.25 -21.01
CA GLY A 39 -13.88 -8.29 -19.99
C GLY A 39 -12.49 -8.55 -19.38
N HIS A 40 -11.48 -7.75 -19.73
CA HIS A 40 -10.16 -7.75 -19.10
C HIS A 40 -10.13 -6.99 -17.77
N THR A 41 -11.30 -6.71 -17.19
CA THR A 41 -11.39 -6.49 -15.75
C THR A 41 -11.19 -7.84 -15.07
N SER A 42 -9.93 -8.15 -14.74
CA SER A 42 -9.69 -9.21 -13.76
C SER A 42 -10.63 -8.95 -12.56
N LYS A 43 -11.23 -9.98 -11.96
CA LYS A 43 -12.07 -9.78 -10.77
C LYS A 43 -11.33 -9.02 -9.65
N MET A 44 -9.99 -8.97 -9.70
CA MET A 44 -9.15 -8.07 -8.90
C MET A 44 -9.27 -6.58 -9.25
N ALA A 45 -9.40 -6.21 -10.53
CA ALA A 45 -9.46 -4.80 -10.95
C ALA A 45 -10.74 -4.08 -10.50
N ALA A 46 -11.86 -4.79 -10.32
CA ALA A 46 -13.13 -4.20 -9.87
C ALA A 46 -13.19 -3.96 -8.34
N GLU A 47 -12.44 -4.72 -7.54
CA GLU A 47 -12.34 -4.53 -6.08
C GLU A 47 -11.17 -3.62 -5.66
N HIS A 48 -10.27 -3.30 -6.58
CA HIS A 48 -9.22 -2.33 -6.34
C HIS A 48 -9.75 -0.92 -6.62
N GLU A 49 -10.43 -0.34 -5.62
CA GLU A 49 -10.20 1.07 -5.33
C GLU A 49 -8.69 1.31 -5.48
N HIS A 50 -8.27 2.28 -6.28
CA HIS A 50 -6.87 2.54 -6.55
C HIS A 50 -6.14 2.85 -5.24
N LYS A 51 -5.69 1.81 -4.54
CA LYS A 51 -4.95 1.94 -3.29
C LYS A 51 -3.73 2.76 -3.62
N THR A 52 -3.58 3.88 -2.93
CA THR A 52 -2.42 4.74 -3.13
C THR A 52 -1.15 3.90 -2.90
N PRO A 53 -0.01 4.27 -3.49
CA PRO A 53 1.26 3.59 -3.21
C PRO A 53 1.56 3.43 -1.71
N GLN A 54 1.06 4.37 -0.88
CA GLN A 54 1.13 4.30 0.58
C GLN A 54 0.28 3.16 1.17
N GLN A 55 -0.99 3.05 0.79
CA GLN A 55 -1.89 1.99 1.26
C GLN A 55 -1.42 0.58 0.86
N ARG A 56 -0.76 0.45 -0.30
CA ARG A 56 -0.16 -0.83 -0.72
C ARG A 56 1.06 -1.22 0.12
N ARG A 57 1.85 -0.24 0.57
CA ARG A 57 2.95 -0.50 1.51
C ARG A 57 2.42 -0.94 2.87
N GLU A 58 1.36 -0.32 3.38
CA GLU A 58 0.86 -0.59 4.74
C GLU A 58 0.08 -1.92 4.91
N ALA A 59 -0.41 -2.52 3.81
CA ALA A 59 -1.35 -3.64 3.89
C ALA A 59 -0.76 -4.98 4.41
N PRO A 60 0.47 -5.39 4.07
CA PRO A 60 1.07 -6.61 4.63
C PRO A 60 1.90 -6.38 5.91
N HIS A 61 2.38 -5.15 6.18
CA HIS A 61 3.36 -4.92 7.26
C HIS A 61 2.78 -4.96 8.67
N LYS A 62 1.49 -4.65 8.86
CA LYS A 62 0.90 -4.58 10.22
C LYS A 62 1.03 -5.89 11.01
N ARG A 63 0.79 -7.04 10.38
CA ARG A 63 0.90 -8.35 11.07
C ARG A 63 2.35 -8.74 11.39
N GLU A 64 3.31 -8.31 10.57
CA GLU A 64 4.72 -8.58 10.80
C GLU A 64 5.28 -7.66 11.89
N GLU A 65 4.88 -6.38 11.87
CA GLU A 65 5.19 -5.40 12.91
C GLU A 65 4.64 -5.84 14.28
N GLU A 66 3.41 -6.35 14.34
CA GLU A 66 2.84 -6.91 15.57
C GLU A 66 3.69 -8.06 16.13
N LYS A 67 4.12 -9.00 15.29
CA LYS A 67 4.99 -10.12 15.73
C LYS A 67 6.35 -9.63 16.21
N GLN A 68 6.98 -8.71 15.47
CA GLN A 68 8.29 -8.16 15.83
C GLN A 68 8.22 -7.37 17.15
N THR A 69 7.14 -6.61 17.37
CA THR A 69 6.93 -5.88 18.62
C THR A 69 6.66 -6.81 19.79
N GLU A 70 5.93 -7.92 19.60
CA GLU A 70 5.77 -8.96 20.63
C GLU A 70 7.09 -9.62 21.01
N MET A 71 7.96 -9.89 20.02
CA MET A 71 9.28 -10.49 20.27
C MET A 71 10.22 -9.51 20.97
N LEU A 72 10.19 -8.22 20.60
CA LEU A 72 10.96 -7.17 21.25
C LEU A 72 10.59 -7.02 22.73
N LYS A 73 9.31 -7.16 23.09
CA LYS A 73 8.85 -7.11 24.49
C LYS A 73 9.39 -8.26 25.35
N LYS A 74 9.62 -9.43 24.76
CA LYS A 74 10.15 -10.59 25.47
C LYS A 74 11.66 -10.47 25.65
N ASP A 75 12.35 -10.12 24.59
CA ASP A 75 13.81 -10.12 24.56
C ASP A 75 14.27 -9.07 23.53
N PRO A 76 14.97 -8.00 23.96
CA PRO A 76 15.30 -6.88 23.08
C PRO A 76 16.28 -7.27 21.96
N THR A 77 16.96 -8.41 22.09
CA THR A 77 17.95 -8.92 21.13
C THR A 77 17.36 -9.82 20.03
N LEU A 78 16.15 -10.34 20.22
CA LEU A 78 15.58 -11.35 19.31
C LEU A 78 15.30 -10.84 17.89
N PRO A 79 14.72 -9.63 17.68
CA PRO A 79 14.45 -9.14 16.33
C PRO A 79 15.73 -9.07 15.49
N ALA A 80 16.84 -8.59 16.07
CA ALA A 80 18.12 -8.52 15.37
C ALA A 80 18.65 -9.92 14.99
N GLN A 81 18.59 -10.87 15.91
CA GLN A 81 19.04 -12.24 15.68
C GLN A 81 18.22 -12.95 14.60
N MET A 82 16.89 -12.75 14.56
CA MET A 82 16.02 -13.32 13.53
C MET A 82 16.36 -12.86 12.12
N HIS A 83 16.87 -11.64 12.00
CA HIS A 83 17.33 -11.08 10.74
C HIS A 83 18.82 -11.35 10.48
N ASN A 84 19.48 -12.19 11.27
CA ASN A 84 20.93 -12.46 11.23
C ASN A 84 21.80 -11.20 11.36
N ASN A 85 21.30 -10.20 12.09
CA ASN A 85 21.99 -8.95 12.36
C ASN A 85 22.58 -8.94 13.79
N GLU A 86 23.61 -8.15 13.99
CA GLU A 86 24.15 -7.93 15.34
C GLU A 86 23.19 -7.04 16.14
N PRO A 87 22.79 -7.42 17.38
CA PRO A 87 21.96 -6.58 18.22
C PRO A 87 22.68 -5.28 18.60
N SER A 88 21.91 -4.20 18.74
CA SER A 88 22.43 -2.89 19.11
C SER A 88 23.04 -2.91 20.51
N ARG A 89 23.94 -1.95 20.80
CA ARG A 89 24.51 -1.79 22.15
C ARG A 89 23.43 -1.63 23.23
N GLY A 90 22.38 -0.87 22.94
CA GLY A 90 21.24 -0.71 23.86
C GLY A 90 20.51 -2.02 24.12
N ALA A 91 20.19 -2.77 23.07
CA ALA A 91 19.52 -4.06 23.22
C ALA A 91 20.35 -5.10 24.02
N LYS A 92 21.68 -5.04 23.93
CA LYS A 92 22.57 -5.87 24.76
C LYS A 92 22.48 -5.46 26.24
N ILE A 93 22.54 -4.16 26.54
CA ILE A 93 22.43 -3.63 27.91
C ILE A 93 21.06 -3.94 28.51
N ASP A 94 19.98 -3.73 27.77
CA ASP A 94 18.62 -4.01 28.25
C ASP A 94 18.45 -5.50 28.63
N LYS A 95 19.08 -6.42 27.88
CA LYS A 95 19.08 -7.85 28.20
C LYS A 95 19.93 -8.19 29.43
N GLU A 96 21.03 -7.47 29.67
CA GLU A 96 21.86 -7.62 30.87
C GLU A 96 21.10 -7.15 32.11
N LEU A 97 20.50 -5.96 32.06
CA LEU A 97 19.69 -5.40 33.15
C LEU A 97 18.51 -6.32 33.50
N GLN A 98 17.79 -6.85 32.50
CA GLN A 98 16.70 -7.80 32.74
C GLN A 98 17.16 -9.05 33.50
N LYS A 99 18.35 -9.57 33.20
CA LYS A 99 18.90 -10.73 33.90
C LYS A 99 19.31 -10.40 35.33
N GLU A 100 19.96 -9.27 35.53
CA GLU A 100 20.34 -8.78 36.86
C GLU A 100 19.10 -8.59 37.74
N ASP A 101 18.05 -7.95 37.21
CA ASP A 101 16.77 -7.76 37.91
C ASP A 101 16.11 -9.09 38.29
N GLU A 102 16.09 -10.07 37.38
CA GLU A 102 15.56 -11.41 37.65
C GLU A 102 16.35 -12.15 38.74
N GLU A 103 17.67 -12.02 38.74
CA GLU A 103 18.54 -12.61 39.75
C GLU A 103 18.33 -11.96 41.11
N GLU A 104 18.25 -10.63 41.17
CA GLU A 104 17.93 -9.89 42.39
C GLU A 104 16.56 -10.29 42.96
N LEU A 105 15.54 -10.41 42.11
CA LEU A 105 14.21 -10.86 42.54
C LEU A 105 14.25 -12.28 43.10
N LYS A 106 15.04 -13.19 42.50
CA LYS A 106 15.21 -14.55 43.02
C LYS A 106 15.92 -14.55 44.39
N GLN A 107 16.88 -13.65 44.60
CA GLN A 107 17.54 -13.51 45.90
C GLN A 107 16.61 -12.89 46.95
N LYS A 108 15.87 -11.83 46.60
CA LYS A 108 14.88 -11.18 47.48
C LYS A 108 13.75 -12.13 47.89
N ASN A 109 13.30 -13.02 47.00
CA ASN A 109 12.28 -14.02 47.33
C ASN A 109 12.80 -15.20 48.18
N LYS A 110 14.13 -15.34 48.35
CA LYS A 110 14.75 -16.40 49.17
C LYS A 110 15.12 -15.93 50.59
N ALA A 111 15.15 -14.62 50.83
CA ALA A 111 15.42 -14.02 52.13
C ALA A 111 14.12 -13.76 52.90
#